data_AF-A0AAF0C4P7-F1
#
_entry.id   AF-A0AAF0C4P7-F1
#
_cell.length_a   1.000
_cell.length_b   1.000
_cell.length_c   1.000
_cell.angle_alpha   90.00
_cell.angle_beta   90.00
_cell.angle_gamma   90.00
#
_symmetry.space_group_name_H-M   'P 1'
#
loop_
_entity.id
_entity.type
_entity.pdbx_description
1 polymer ?
#
loop_
_entity_poly.entity_id
_entity_poly.type
_entity_poly.pdbx_seq_one_letter_code
_entity_poly.pdbx_strand_id
1 'polypeptide(L)' 'MKKLLVISGHPKLEVSLANKTILNLIEEKTDNLKVRRLDSLYPGYQIDVEAE' A
#
# COMPACT_ATOMS: atom_id res chain seq x y z
N MET A 1 -20.01 7.19 0.93
CA MET A 1 -18.58 7.33 0.58
C MET A 1 -17.93 5.95 0.60
N LYS A 2 -17.13 5.59 -0.41
CA LYS A 2 -16.45 4.28 -0.47
C LYS A 2 -15.07 4.43 0.20
N LYS A 3 -14.74 3.49 1.09
CA LYS A 3 -13.40 3.39 1.70
C LYS A 3 -12.56 2.49 0.80
N LEU A 4 -11.36 2.94 0.44
CA LEU A 4 -10.44 2.17 -0.41
C LEU A 4 -9.21 1.76 0.40
N LEU A 5 -8.88 0.47 0.38
CA LEU A 5 -7.68 -0.09 1.00
C LEU A 5 -6.80 -0.69 -0.10
N VAL A 6 -5.55 -0.24 -0.19
CA VAL A 6 -4.57 -0.74 -1.15
C VAL A 6 -3.44 -1.42 -0.39
N ILE A 7 -3.21 -2.70 -0.68
CA ILE A 7 -2.13 -3.50 -0.08
C ILE A 7 -0.98 -3.59 -1.08
N SER A 8 0.18 -3.02 -0.73
CA SER A 8 1.39 -3.11 -1.52
C SER A 8 2.31 -4.20 -0.97
N GLY A 9 2.51 -5.25 -1.76
CA GLY A 9 3.46 -6.33 -1.48
C GLY A 9 4.82 -6.14 -2.16
N HIS A 10 5.13 -4.94 -2.67
CA HIS A 10 6.41 -4.74 -3.37
C HIS A 10 7.56 -4.64 -2.35
N PRO A 11 8.59 -5.51 -2.41
CA PRO A 11 9.61 -5.62 -1.37
C PRO A 11 10.43 -4.34 -1.16
N LYS A 12 10.46 -3.44 -2.14
CA LYS A 12 11.03 -2.09 -2.02
C LYS A 12 10.20 -1.10 -2.84
N LEU A 13 9.00 -0.77 -2.38
CA LEU A 13 8.09 0.14 -3.10
C LEU A 13 8.73 1.49 -3.46
N GLU A 14 9.65 1.96 -2.64
CA GLU A 14 10.43 3.19 -2.84
C GLU A 14 11.24 3.23 -4.15
N VAL A 15 11.74 2.10 -4.65
CA VAL A 15 12.47 2.03 -5.93
C VAL A 15 11.55 1.74 -7.12
N SER A 16 10.25 1.53 -6.88
CA SER A 16 9.30 1.16 -7.93
C SER A 16 8.71 2.39 -8.61
N LEU A 17 9.21 2.73 -9.80
CA LEU A 17 8.70 3.85 -10.59
C LEU A 17 7.21 3.69 -10.93
N ALA A 18 6.82 2.52 -11.43
CA ALA A 18 5.44 2.26 -11.88
C ALA A 18 4.44 2.24 -10.71
N ASN A 19 4.70 1.44 -9.67
CA ASN A 19 3.76 1.31 -8.56
C ASN A 19 3.62 2.62 -7.78
N LYS A 20 4.71 3.38 -7.60
CA LYS A 20 4.65 4.71 -7.00
C LYS A 20 3.80 5.68 -7.82
N THR A 21 3.94 5.65 -9.15
CA THR A 21 3.13 6.49 -10.04
C THR A 21 1.64 6.15 -9.92
N ILE A 22 1.30 4.85 -9.89
CA ILE A 22 -0.08 4.39 -9.73
C ILE A 22 -0.65 4.84 -8.38
N LEU A 23 0.10 4.64 -7.28
CA LEU A 23 -0.37 5.02 -5.94
C LEU A 23 -0.61 6.52 -5.81
N ASN A 24 0.32 7.35 -6.29
CA ASN A 24 0.16 8.79 -6.29
C ASN A 24 -1.12 9.21 -7.04
N LEU A 25 -1.36 8.64 -8.22
CA LEU A 25 -2.56 8.94 -9.02
C LEU A 25 -3.87 8.50 -8.33
N ILE A 26 -3.84 7.44 -7.53
CA ILE A 26 -5.01 6.98 -6.77
C ILE A 26 -5.22 7.86 -5.53
N GLU A 27 -4.15 8.25 -4.84
CA GLU A 27 -4.16 9.20 -3.71
C GLU A 27 -4.77 10.54 -4.12
N GLU A 28 -4.40 11.07 -5.29
CA GLU A 28 -4.94 12.35 -5.80
C GLU A 28 -6.43 12.29 -6.15
N LYS A 29 -6.95 11.11 -6.53
CA LYS A 29 -8.31 10.96 -7.07
C LYS A 29 -9.32 10.38 -6.08
N THR A 30 -8.87 9.95 -4.90
CA THR A 30 -9.71 9.20 -3.97
C THR A 30 -9.62 9.75 -2.56
N ASP A 31 -10.69 10.43 -2.13
CA ASP A 31 -10.89 10.73 -0.72
C ASP A 31 -11.09 9.42 0.08
N ASN A 32 -10.36 9.25 1.19
CA ASN A 32 -10.36 8.05 2.05
C ASN A 32 -9.64 6.80 1.50
N LEU A 33 -8.52 6.99 0.81
CA LEU A 33 -7.57 5.91 0.54
C LEU A 33 -6.72 5.59 1.79
N LYS A 34 -6.55 4.29 2.08
CA LYS A 34 -5.52 3.77 2.98
C LYS A 34 -4.57 2.88 2.20
N VAL A 35 -3.28 3.16 2.30
CA VAL A 35 -2.23 2.33 1.69
C VAL A 35 -1.51 1.57 2.79
N ARG A 36 -1.48 0.23 2.72
CA ARG A 36 -0.69 -0.62 3.61
C ARG A 36 0.48 -1.20 2.85
N ARG A 37 1.69 -0.95 3.37
CA ARG A 37 2.96 -1.40 2.79
C ARG A 37 3.48 -2.59 3.56
N LEU A 38 3.30 -3.80 3.03
CA LEU A 38 3.71 -5.03 3.71
C LEU A 38 5.23 -5.10 3.88
N ASP A 39 6.00 -4.53 2.94
CA ASP A 39 7.46 -4.45 3.02
C ASP A 39 7.94 -3.68 4.25
N SER A 40 7.23 -2.61 4.60
CA SER A 40 7.57 -1.77 5.76
C SER A 40 6.91 -2.25 7.05
N LEU A 41 5.72 -2.84 6.97
CA LEU A 41 4.96 -3.31 8.13
C LEU A 41 5.51 -4.63 8.66
N TYR A 42 5.92 -5.53 7.78
CA TYR A 42 6.36 -6.88 8.12
C TYR A 42 7.71 -7.20 7.48
N PRO A 43 8.81 -6.49 7.84
CA PRO A 43 10.14 -6.75 7.30
C PRO A 43 10.64 -8.17 7.62
N GLY A 44 10.10 -8.80 8.66
CA GLY A 44 10.37 -10.18 9.06
C GLY A 44 9.38 -11.22 8.51
N TYR A 45 8.50 -10.85 7.57
CA TYR A 45 7.47 -11.72 6.96
C TYR A 45 6.47 -12.37 7.93
N GLN A 46 6.42 -11.90 9.18
CA GLN A 46 5.41 -12.29 10.15
C GLN A 46 4.19 -11.38 10.00
N ILE A 47 3.30 -11.76 9.09
CA ILE A 47 2.08 -11.02 8.80
C ILE A 47 1.07 -11.26 9.92
N ASP A 48 0.48 -10.17 10.42
CA ASP A 48 -0.70 -10.24 11.28
C ASP A 48 -1.93 -10.46 10.39
N VAL A 49 -2.47 -11.69 10.45
CA VAL A 49 -3.62 -12.12 9.64
C VAL A 49 -4.92 -11.46 10.10
N GLU A 50 -5.05 -11.09 11.37
CA GLU A 50 -6.27 -10.46 11.88
C GLU A 50 -6.33 -8.97 11.49
N ALA A 51 -5.18 -8.35 11.30
CA ALA A 51 -5.08 -6.94 10.93
C ALA A 51 -5.30 -6.68 9.43
N GLU A 52 -5.21 -7.67 8.55
CA GLU A 52 -5.21 -7.52 7.08
C GLU A 52 -6.50 -8.00 6.42
#